data_AF-A0A225DP66-F1
#
_entry.id   AF-A0A225DP66-F1
#
_cell.length_a   1.000
_cell.length_b   1.000
_cell.length_c   1.000
_cell.angle_alpha   90.00
_cell.angle_beta   90.00
_cell.angle_gamma   90.00
#
_symmetry.space_group_name_H-M   'P 1'
#
loop_
_entity.id
_entity.type
_entity.pdbx_description
1 polymer ?
#
loop_
_entity_poly.entity_id
_entity_poly.type
_entity_poly.pdbx_seq_one_letter_code
_entity_poly.pdbx_strand_id
1 'polypeptide(L)'
;MPENLRCDSHKDYQIQNGRLDINPEGWILAPDQVPAFPRLFQYAPDGAPEPDRNACSGHPVPGNRHPDTVTLVDKTIEHLNLGCERLKRNRRVAKAQLEKEIANLRQKHVGADPRALLLDRARKWFPSDQAVPWSEFFTLVRWRLGEPAEERLREMGFTG
;
A
#
# COMPACT_ATOMS: atom_id res chain seq x y z
N MET A 1 -10.50 19.70 13.12
CA MET A 1 -10.91 19.18 11.80
C MET A 1 -10.58 17.70 11.75
N PRO A 2 -11.54 16.81 11.44
CA PRO A 2 -11.36 15.35 11.41
C PRO A 2 -10.33 14.88 10.36
N GLU A 3 -10.00 15.74 9.39
CA GLU A 3 -9.13 15.46 8.24
C GLU A 3 -7.74 14.91 8.58
N ASN A 4 -7.19 15.21 9.75
CA ASN A 4 -5.86 14.73 10.17
C ASN A 4 -5.89 13.76 11.37
N LEU A 5 -7.06 13.22 11.69
CA LEU A 5 -7.18 12.17 12.70
C LEU A 5 -6.36 10.93 12.32
N ARG A 6 -5.83 10.24 13.33
CA ARG A 6 -5.22 8.91 13.17
C ARG A 6 -6.31 7.90 12.79
N CYS A 7 -5.92 6.78 12.20
CA CYS A 7 -6.86 5.78 11.68
C CYS A 7 -7.91 5.36 12.71
N ASP A 8 -7.49 5.00 13.92
CA ASP A 8 -8.43 4.58 14.98
C ASP A 8 -9.36 5.71 15.42
N SER A 9 -8.81 6.90 15.66
CA SER A 9 -9.61 8.08 16.05
C SER A 9 -10.61 8.48 14.97
N HIS A 10 -10.26 8.33 13.69
CA HIS A 10 -11.16 8.63 12.58
C HIS A 10 -12.23 7.55 12.43
N LYS A 11 -11.88 6.27 12.58
CA LYS A 11 -12.82 5.16 12.59
C LYS A 11 -13.86 5.35 13.71
N ASP A 12 -13.42 5.67 14.92
CA ASP A 12 -14.31 5.91 16.06
C ASP A 12 -15.22 7.12 15.82
N TYR A 13 -14.67 8.19 15.24
CA TYR A 13 -15.47 9.35 14.81
C TYR A 13 -16.54 8.95 13.79
N GLN A 14 -16.23 8.12 12.80
CA GLN A 14 -17.21 7.67 11.80
C GLN A 14 -18.32 6.81 12.45
N ILE A 15 -17.98 5.94 13.40
CA ILE A 15 -18.93 5.13 14.17
C ILE A 15 -19.86 6.02 15.00
N GLN A 16 -19.31 6.99 15.74
CA GLN A 16 -20.09 7.92 16.57
C GLN A 16 -21.06 8.78 15.75
N ASN A 17 -20.73 9.06 14.49
CA ASN A 17 -21.57 9.84 13.59
C ASN A 17 -22.49 8.97 12.71
N GLY A 18 -22.58 7.66 12.96
CA GLY A 18 -23.45 6.75 12.22
C GLY A 18 -23.06 6.54 10.75
N ARG A 19 -21.81 6.83 10.40
CA ARG A 19 -21.26 6.67 9.03
C ARG A 19 -20.56 5.32 8.82
N LEU A 20 -20.29 4.59 9.90
CA LEU A 20 -19.71 3.25 9.88
C LEU A 20 -20.36 2.43 10.99
N ASP A 21 -20.63 1.15 10.73
CA ASP A 21 -21.18 0.24 11.73
C ASP A 21 -20.19 0.02 12.89
N ILE A 22 -20.73 -0.22 14.09
CA ILE A 22 -19.94 -0.60 15.28
C ILE A 22 -19.15 -1.88 15.02
N ASN A 23 -19.73 -2.81 14.24
CA ASN A 23 -19.00 -3.93 13.66
C ASN A 23 -18.78 -3.67 12.15
N PRO A 24 -17.62 -3.09 11.76
CA PRO A 24 -17.38 -2.67 10.38
C PRO A 24 -16.94 -3.81 9.46
N GLU A 25 -17.03 -5.06 9.89
CA GLU A 25 -16.71 -6.25 9.08
C GLU A 25 -17.44 -6.23 7.74
N GLY A 26 -16.68 -6.40 6.66
CA GLY A 26 -17.18 -6.36 5.29
C GLY A 26 -17.46 -4.95 4.75
N TRP A 27 -17.45 -3.91 5.59
CA TRP A 27 -17.53 -2.50 5.18
C TRP A 27 -16.16 -1.85 4.98
N ILE A 28 -15.14 -2.35 5.68
CA ILE A 28 -13.72 -2.06 5.50
C ILE A 28 -12.92 -3.37 5.45
N LEU A 29 -11.74 -3.34 4.84
CA LEU A 29 -10.82 -4.48 4.86
C LEU A 29 -10.24 -4.68 6.26
N ALA A 30 -10.36 -5.90 6.77
CA ALA A 30 -9.55 -6.36 7.89
C ALA A 30 -8.12 -6.69 7.42
N PRO A 31 -7.09 -6.57 8.28
CA PRO A 31 -5.70 -6.82 7.88
C PRO A 31 -5.45 -8.22 7.27
N ASP A 32 -6.11 -9.25 7.79
CA ASP A 32 -6.03 -10.64 7.32
C ASP A 32 -6.76 -10.88 5.99
N GLN A 33 -7.64 -9.96 5.58
CA GLN A 33 -8.30 -9.98 4.28
C GLN A 33 -7.46 -9.32 3.18
N VAL A 34 -6.35 -8.66 3.52
CA VAL A 34 -5.45 -8.07 2.53
C VAL A 34 -4.60 -9.19 1.93
N PRO A 35 -4.79 -9.55 0.66
CA PRO A 35 -4.05 -10.65 0.06
C PRO A 35 -2.56 -10.30 -0.09
N ALA A 36 -1.72 -11.32 0.04
CA ALA A 36 -0.31 -11.22 -0.34
C ALA A 36 -0.18 -10.82 -1.81
N PHE A 37 -0.98 -11.43 -2.70
CA PHE A 37 -1.04 -11.16 -4.13
C PHE A 37 -2.49 -11.31 -4.62
N PRO A 38 -3.03 -10.40 -5.45
CA PRO A 38 -2.40 -9.20 -5.98
C PRO A 38 -2.40 -8.05 -4.96
N ARG A 39 -1.64 -6.99 -5.22
CA ARG A 39 -1.67 -5.77 -4.42
C ARG A 39 -2.94 -4.96 -4.72
N LEU A 40 -3.79 -4.73 -3.71
CA LEU A 40 -5.06 -4.01 -3.87
C LEU A 40 -4.95 -2.48 -3.88
N PHE A 41 -3.83 -1.92 -3.42
CA PHE A 41 -3.63 -0.47 -3.29
C PHE A 41 -2.60 0.05 -4.27
N GLN A 42 -2.93 1.10 -5.01
CA GLN A 42 -2.01 1.96 -5.75
C GLN A 42 -1.96 3.37 -5.18
N TYR A 43 -1.16 4.25 -5.78
CA TYR A 43 -0.95 5.59 -5.25
C TYR A 43 -0.96 6.67 -6.32
N ALA A 44 -1.65 7.76 -6.03
CA ALA A 44 -1.65 8.98 -6.82
C ALA A 44 -0.29 9.72 -6.68
N PRO A 45 0.00 10.69 -7.58
CA PRO A 45 1.23 11.49 -7.50
C PRO A 45 1.42 12.23 -6.17
N ASP A 46 0.34 12.65 -5.52
CA ASP A 46 0.35 13.38 -4.24
C ASP A 46 0.54 12.47 -3.01
N GLY A 47 0.59 11.14 -3.22
CA GLY A 47 0.68 10.14 -2.17
C GLY A 47 -0.66 9.67 -1.60
N ALA A 48 -1.79 10.07 -2.19
CA ALA A 48 -3.08 9.47 -1.85
C ALA A 48 -3.09 7.99 -2.27
N PRO A 49 -3.53 7.06 -1.39
CA PRO A 49 -3.78 5.69 -1.81
C PRO A 49 -5.07 5.64 -2.64
N GLU A 50 -5.11 4.74 -3.60
CA GLU A 50 -6.28 4.47 -4.46
C GLU A 50 -6.43 2.96 -4.63
N PRO A 51 -7.62 2.45 -4.94
CA PRO A 51 -7.78 1.06 -5.37
C PRO A 51 -7.00 0.79 -6.66
N ASP A 52 -6.21 -0.28 -6.69
CA ASP A 52 -5.69 -0.83 -7.96
C ASP A 52 -6.85 -1.54 -8.67
N ARG A 53 -7.53 -0.81 -9.56
CA ARG A 53 -8.78 -1.27 -10.20
C ARG A 53 -8.63 -2.61 -10.91
N ASN A 54 -7.46 -2.88 -11.50
CA ASN A 54 -7.20 -4.13 -12.22
C ASN A 54 -6.97 -5.29 -11.24
N ALA A 55 -6.21 -5.06 -10.16
CA ALA A 55 -6.00 -6.08 -9.14
C ALA A 55 -7.30 -6.40 -8.38
N CYS A 56 -8.06 -5.36 -8.03
CA CYS A 56 -9.31 -5.48 -7.28
C CYS A 56 -10.40 -6.22 -8.07
N SER A 57 -10.55 -5.97 -9.38
CA SER A 57 -11.59 -6.62 -10.19
C SER A 57 -11.41 -8.15 -10.28
N GLY A 58 -10.18 -8.63 -10.22
CA GLY A 58 -9.85 -10.06 -10.23
C GLY A 58 -9.82 -10.72 -8.85
N HIS A 59 -10.10 -10.00 -7.76
CA HIS A 59 -9.92 -10.50 -6.40
C HIS A 59 -11.14 -10.21 -5.51
N PRO A 60 -12.20 -11.03 -5.56
CA PRO A 60 -13.34 -10.89 -4.67
C PRO A 60 -12.95 -11.17 -3.21
N VAL A 61 -13.31 -10.27 -2.30
CA VAL A 61 -13.02 -10.42 -0.87
C VAL A 61 -14.21 -11.08 -0.16
N PRO A 62 -14.02 -12.20 0.57
CA PRO A 62 -15.09 -12.84 1.32
C PRO A 62 -15.73 -11.89 2.34
N GLY A 63 -17.07 -11.89 2.38
CA GLY A 63 -17.83 -11.05 3.31
C GLY A 63 -17.90 -9.57 2.94
N ASN A 64 -17.44 -9.18 1.74
CA ASN A 64 -17.61 -7.81 1.23
C ASN A 64 -19.09 -7.41 1.18
N ARG A 65 -19.43 -6.26 1.80
CA ARG A 65 -20.78 -5.68 1.84
C ARG A 65 -21.01 -4.59 0.79
N HIS A 66 -19.99 -4.28 0.00
CA HIS A 66 -20.07 -3.38 -1.15
C HIS A 66 -20.26 -4.16 -2.46
N PRO A 67 -20.63 -3.49 -3.57
CA PRO A 67 -20.83 -4.16 -4.86
C PRO A 67 -19.60 -4.90 -5.41
N ASP A 68 -18.39 -4.42 -5.09
CA ASP A 68 -17.13 -5.00 -5.56
C ASP A 68 -15.95 -4.68 -4.63
N THR A 69 -14.80 -5.33 -4.88
CA THR A 69 -13.57 -5.11 -4.10
C THR A 69 -13.00 -3.70 -4.31
N VAL A 70 -13.22 -3.09 -5.48
CA VAL A 70 -12.77 -1.71 -5.75
C VAL A 70 -13.41 -0.75 -4.75
N THR A 71 -14.73 -0.85 -4.58
CA THR A 71 -15.53 -0.04 -3.66
C THR A 71 -15.14 -0.34 -2.21
N LEU A 72 -14.91 -1.60 -1.86
CA LEU A 72 -14.44 -1.97 -0.52
C LEU A 72 -13.08 -1.31 -0.18
N VAL A 73 -12.12 -1.35 -1.11
CA VAL A 73 -10.80 -0.72 -0.91
C VAL A 73 -10.93 0.79 -0.80
N ASP A 74 -11.76 1.41 -1.65
CA ASP A 74 -12.04 2.86 -1.62
C ASP A 74 -12.64 3.28 -0.28
N LYS A 75 -13.64 2.54 0.20
CA LYS A 75 -14.28 2.77 1.49
C LYS A 75 -13.35 2.50 2.66
N THR A 76 -12.46 1.52 2.55
CA THR A 76 -11.40 1.30 3.53
C THR A 76 -10.48 2.52 3.63
N ILE A 77 -10.07 3.10 2.50
CA ILE A 77 -9.24 4.31 2.46
C ILE A 77 -9.95 5.49 3.12
N GLU A 78 -11.24 5.69 2.82
CA GLU A 78 -12.08 6.75 3.39
C GLU A 78 -12.28 6.58 4.89
N HIS A 79 -12.80 5.44 5.34
CA HIS A 79 -13.16 5.20 6.74
C HIS A 79 -11.94 5.21 7.67
N LEU A 80 -10.80 4.68 7.21
CA LEU A 80 -9.55 4.68 7.98
C LEU A 80 -8.71 5.95 7.78
N ASN A 81 -9.19 6.94 7.02
CA ASN A 81 -8.50 8.19 6.72
C ASN A 81 -7.06 7.99 6.19
N LEU A 82 -6.87 6.97 5.35
CA LEU A 82 -5.54 6.62 4.84
C LEU A 82 -5.00 7.68 3.89
N GLY A 83 -5.87 8.51 3.32
CA GLY A 83 -5.55 9.64 2.44
C GLY A 83 -5.31 10.98 3.15
N CYS A 84 -5.23 11.05 4.49
CA CYS A 84 -5.03 12.32 5.18
C CYS A 84 -3.72 13.03 4.80
N GLU A 85 -3.71 14.36 4.91
CA GLU A 85 -2.58 15.22 4.51
C GLU A 85 -1.25 14.81 5.17
N ARG A 86 -1.29 14.46 6.47
CA ARG A 86 -0.12 13.96 7.18
C ARG A 86 0.48 12.72 6.51
N LEU A 87 -0.34 11.72 6.17
CA LEU A 87 0.13 10.49 5.52
C LEU A 87 0.55 10.73 4.08
N LYS A 88 -0.19 11.54 3.31
CA LYS A 88 0.18 11.92 1.93
C LYS A 88 1.54 12.61 1.90
N ARG A 89 1.78 13.57 2.80
CA ARG A 89 3.09 14.23 2.93
C ARG A 89 4.21 13.23 3.23
N ASN A 90 4.01 12.32 4.18
CA ASN A 90 5.04 11.32 4.52
C ASN A 90 5.29 10.35 3.35
N ARG A 91 4.25 9.92 2.64
CA ARG A 91 4.38 9.09 1.43
C ARG A 91 5.13 9.81 0.31
N ARG A 92 4.92 11.12 0.12
CA ARG A 92 5.71 11.92 -0.84
C ARG A 92 7.20 11.91 -0.51
N VAL A 93 7.54 12.05 0.78
CA VAL A 93 8.94 11.98 1.24
C VAL A 93 9.53 10.59 0.96
N ALA A 94 8.82 9.53 1.34
CA ALA A 94 9.26 8.14 1.09
C ALA A 94 9.44 7.85 -0.41
N LYS A 95 8.49 8.28 -1.25
CA LYS A 95 8.56 8.16 -2.71
C LYS A 95 9.76 8.90 -3.28
N ALA A 96 9.96 10.16 -2.89
CA ALA A 96 11.09 10.96 -3.36
C ALA A 96 12.44 10.35 -2.97
N GLN A 97 12.54 9.81 -1.75
CA GLN A 97 13.74 9.10 -1.28
C GLN A 97 14.02 7.86 -2.14
N LEU A 98 13.02 7.02 -2.37
CA LEU A 98 13.14 5.84 -3.24
C LEU A 98 13.53 6.22 -4.68
N GLU A 99 12.94 7.27 -5.23
CA GLU A 99 13.24 7.75 -6.58
C GLU A 99 14.68 8.28 -6.70
N LYS A 100 15.15 9.00 -5.68
CA LYS A 100 16.54 9.45 -5.58
C LYS A 100 17.51 8.26 -5.52
N GLU A 101 17.19 7.22 -4.76
CA GLU A 101 17.98 6.00 -4.70
C GLU A 101 18.07 5.27 -6.04
N ILE A 102 16.94 5.15 -6.76
CA ILE A 102 16.89 4.55 -8.09
C ILE A 102 17.70 5.38 -9.09
N ALA A 103 17.56 6.70 -9.07
CA ALA A 103 18.33 7.60 -9.94
C ALA A 103 19.84 7.48 -9.70
N ASN A 104 20.26 7.44 -8.44
CA ASN A 104 21.66 7.26 -8.06
C ASN A 104 22.20 5.90 -8.52
N LEU A 105 21.42 4.82 -8.44
CA LEU A 105 21.83 3.51 -8.97
C LEU A 105 22.06 3.57 -10.47
N ARG A 106 21.14 4.17 -11.23
CA ARG A 106 21.27 4.31 -12.68
C ARG A 106 22.50 5.13 -13.08
N GLN A 107 22.82 6.18 -12.34
CA GLN A 107 24.01 7.00 -12.57
C GLN A 107 25.32 6.26 -12.25
N LYS A 108 25.34 5.44 -11.20
CA LYS A 108 26.52 4.65 -10.81
C LYS A 108 26.77 3.47 -11.74
N HIS A 109 25.71 2.90 -12.30
CA HIS A 109 25.75 1.71 -13.15
C HIS A 109 25.24 2.03 -14.56
N VAL A 110 25.90 2.99 -15.22
CA VAL A 110 25.56 3.38 -16.60
C VAL A 110 25.67 2.16 -17.52
N GLY A 111 24.61 1.91 -18.30
CA GLY A 111 24.54 0.76 -19.22
C GLY A 111 24.09 -0.56 -18.59
N ALA A 112 23.89 -0.63 -17.28
CA ALA A 112 23.29 -1.80 -16.64
C ALA A 112 21.79 -1.92 -16.97
N ASP A 113 21.27 -3.15 -16.96
CA ASP A 113 19.85 -3.42 -17.15
C ASP A 113 19.01 -2.71 -16.05
N PRO A 114 18.08 -1.80 -16.43
CA PRO A 114 17.20 -1.14 -15.47
C PRO A 114 16.38 -2.11 -14.60
N ARG A 115 15.96 -3.26 -15.14
CA ARG A 115 15.18 -4.24 -14.37
C ARG A 115 16.03 -4.87 -13.28
N ALA A 116 17.24 -5.32 -13.62
CA ALA A 116 18.20 -5.85 -12.65
C ALA A 116 18.50 -4.86 -11.50
N LEU A 117 18.66 -3.56 -11.82
CA LEU A 117 18.88 -2.51 -10.80
C LEU A 117 17.66 -2.35 -9.86
N LEU A 118 16.45 -2.45 -10.39
CA LEU A 118 15.22 -2.38 -9.57
C LEU A 118 15.04 -3.64 -8.72
N LEU A 119 15.45 -4.81 -9.20
CA LEU A 119 15.43 -6.04 -8.42
C LEU A 119 16.45 -5.99 -7.26
N ASP A 120 17.67 -5.47 -7.49
CA ASP A 120 18.63 -5.18 -6.40
C ASP A 120 18.01 -4.24 -5.36
N ARG A 121 17.32 -3.19 -5.82
CA ARG A 121 16.63 -2.27 -4.92
C ARG A 121 15.51 -2.95 -4.14
N ALA A 122 14.73 -3.82 -4.79
CA ALA A 122 13.68 -4.60 -4.14
C ALA A 122 14.24 -5.52 -3.04
N ARG A 123 15.38 -6.18 -3.26
CA ARG A 123 16.05 -7.01 -2.25
C ARG A 123 16.44 -6.23 -0.98
N LYS A 124 16.76 -4.94 -1.11
CA LYS A 124 17.11 -4.05 0.01
C LYS A 124 15.87 -3.59 0.79
N TRP A 125 14.80 -3.23 0.09
CA TRP A 125 13.56 -2.78 0.71
C TRP A 125 12.71 -3.93 1.28
N PHE A 126 12.88 -5.13 0.73
CA PHE A 126 12.21 -6.36 1.15
C PHE A 126 13.26 -7.43 1.53
N PRO A 127 13.93 -7.27 2.69
CA PRO A 127 14.90 -8.21 3.17
C PRO A 127 14.22 -9.55 3.49
N SER A 128 14.92 -10.66 3.27
CA SER A 128 14.44 -12.00 3.64
C SER A 128 14.73 -12.34 5.10
N ASP A 129 15.55 -11.54 5.76
CA ASP A 129 15.87 -11.68 7.18
C ASP A 129 14.72 -11.11 8.02
N GLN A 130 14.04 -11.98 8.76
CA GLN A 130 12.92 -11.62 9.64
C GLN A 130 13.33 -10.76 10.83
N ALA A 131 14.63 -10.69 11.17
CA ALA A 131 15.13 -9.79 12.20
C ALA A 131 15.16 -8.31 11.76
N VAL A 132 15.11 -8.06 10.44
CA VAL A 132 15.08 -6.70 9.90
C VAL A 132 13.63 -6.23 9.80
N PRO A 133 13.25 -5.12 10.47
CA PRO A 133 11.89 -4.62 10.38
C PRO A 133 11.57 -4.19 8.95
N TRP A 134 10.33 -4.45 8.53
CA TRP A 134 9.82 -3.94 7.26
C TRP A 134 9.89 -2.42 7.23
N SER A 135 10.28 -1.89 6.08
CA SER A 135 10.32 -0.44 5.89
C SER A 135 8.93 0.16 5.94
N GLU A 136 8.82 1.38 6.47
CA GLU A 136 7.59 2.14 6.43
C GLU A 136 7.10 2.31 4.99
N PHE A 137 5.78 2.44 4.81
CA PHE A 137 5.14 2.57 3.51
C PHE A 137 5.41 1.39 2.56
N PHE A 138 5.52 0.17 3.11
CA PHE A 138 5.67 -1.09 2.38
C PHE A 138 4.87 -1.16 1.07
N THR A 139 3.56 -0.87 1.12
CA THR A 139 2.66 -0.93 -0.04
C THR A 139 2.97 0.11 -1.12
N LEU A 140 3.44 1.30 -0.73
CA LEU A 140 3.91 2.34 -1.66
C LEU A 140 5.21 1.93 -2.35
N VAL A 141 6.16 1.37 -1.59
CA VAL A 141 7.44 0.90 -2.13
C VAL A 141 7.20 -0.27 -3.08
N ARG A 142 6.33 -1.22 -2.67
CA ARG A 142 5.91 -2.36 -3.48
C ARG A 142 5.30 -1.90 -4.80
N TRP A 143 4.37 -0.94 -4.76
CA TRP A 143 3.82 -0.32 -5.96
C TRP A 143 4.89 0.30 -6.85
N ARG A 144 5.76 1.13 -6.25
CA ARG A 144 6.70 1.97 -7.00
C ARG A 144 7.78 1.17 -7.70
N LEU A 145 8.18 0.06 -7.09
CA LEU A 145 9.15 -0.89 -7.67
C LEU A 145 8.49 -1.85 -8.66
N GLY A 146 7.18 -2.09 -8.57
CA GLY A 146 6.41 -2.87 -9.54
C GLY A 146 6.83 -4.34 -9.56
N GLU A 147 6.96 -4.91 -10.76
CA GLU A 147 7.25 -6.34 -10.95
C GLU A 147 8.49 -6.85 -10.18
N PRO A 148 9.63 -6.13 -10.13
CA PRO A 148 10.76 -6.49 -9.26
C PRO A 148 10.42 -6.68 -7.77
N ALA A 149 9.48 -5.90 -7.23
CA ALA A 149 9.02 -6.10 -5.86
C ALA A 149 8.18 -7.37 -5.73
N GLU A 150 7.28 -7.61 -6.68
CA GLU A 150 6.45 -8.81 -6.71
C GLU A 150 7.29 -10.07 -6.86
N GLU A 151 8.32 -10.05 -7.71
CA GLU A 151 9.31 -11.13 -7.85
C GLU A 151 10.00 -11.40 -6.51
N ARG A 152 10.56 -10.36 -5.88
CA ARG A 152 11.24 -10.49 -4.60
C ARG A 152 10.34 -11.04 -3.49
N LEU A 153 9.11 -10.55 -3.38
CA LEU A 153 8.16 -11.01 -2.37
C LEU A 153 7.77 -12.49 -2.58
N ARG A 154 7.63 -12.93 -3.84
CA ARG A 154 7.39 -14.35 -4.16
C ARG A 154 8.61 -15.22 -3.84
N GLU A 155 9.81 -14.77 -4.20
CA GLU A 155 11.06 -15.50 -3.91
C GLU A 155 11.22 -15.80 -2.42
N MET A 156 10.81 -14.87 -1.55
CA MET A 156 10.91 -15.05 -0.09
C MET A 156 9.68 -15.70 0.55
N GLY A 157 8.70 -16.14 -0.25
CA GLY A 157 7.50 -16.81 0.24
C GLY A 157 6.60 -15.89 1.09
N PHE A 158 6.50 -14.60 0.75
CA PHE A 158 5.65 -13.66 1.48
C PHE A 158 4.17 -14.08 1.40
N THR A 159 3.51 -14.21 2.56
CA THR A 159 2.12 -14.71 2.67
C THR A 159 1.09 -13.66 3.09
N GLY A 160 1.48 -12.39 3.22
CA GLY A 160 0.63 -11.34 3.78
C GLY A 160 1.04 -11.00 5.20
#